data_AF-A0A3D0WRA4-F1
#
_entry.id   AF-A0A3D0WRA4-F1
#
_cell.length_a   1.000
_cell.length_b   1.000
_cell.length_c   1.000
_cell.angle_alpha   90.00
_cell.angle_beta   90.00
_cell.angle_gamma   90.00
#
_symmetry.space_group_name_H-M   'P 1'
#
loop_
_entity.id
_entity.type
_entity.pdbx_description
1 polymer ?
#
loop_
_entity_poly.entity_id
_entity_poly.type
_entity_poly.pdbx_seq_one_letter_code
_entity_poly.pdbx_strand_id
1 'polypeptide(L)'
;LNDEDLPAKVQQSLDFLASFPVNRENGMFPVGFNGKEFYGGDHVSCGQALYNFAKAIETAQKNKRYNTEKWEAFLTSACDGQVKRILNPAWDPHSTAEGFYMAPLAIASVLFGKKEYRQASEKIAAIYADRHLAMDGCYWGGTLDATCEDKEGAWAAFQGFLELYERFKEDKYLDWAKHAMDVCLSYVVVWDIPLPAGRLADFHFKSTGWSVVSPQNQHIDVYAVLFAPEVYKMGKYLDDDRLKQLARVMYRSCFQLTDMYGSQGEQLQQTNFAQRGDMSNVHNLRGGYAEGWTVFWITAHFLNAAARFVELQVIP
;
A
#
# COMPACT_ATOMS: atom_id res chain seq x y z
N LEU A 1 -17.85 15.10 -11.44
CA LEU A 1 -17.04 16.31 -11.24
C LEU A 1 -16.55 16.74 -12.62
N ASN A 2 -17.17 17.79 -13.19
CA ASN A 2 -16.76 18.35 -14.48
C ASN A 2 -15.71 19.45 -14.23
N ASP A 3 -14.62 19.11 -13.55
CA ASP A 3 -13.47 20.02 -13.37
C ASP A 3 -12.57 19.89 -14.62
N GLU A 4 -12.62 20.90 -15.48
CA GLU A 4 -11.85 20.93 -16.73
C GLU A 4 -10.33 21.06 -16.50
N ASP A 5 -9.91 21.55 -15.33
CA ASP A 5 -8.49 21.71 -14.97
C ASP A 5 -7.88 20.42 -14.40
N LEU A 6 -8.70 19.45 -13.99
CA LEU A 6 -8.24 18.22 -13.36
C LEU A 6 -7.18 17.46 -14.17
N PRO A 7 -7.33 17.27 -15.50
CA PRO A 7 -6.30 16.61 -16.30
C PRO A 7 -4.96 17.35 -16.28
N ALA A 8 -4.98 18.69 -16.33
CA ALA A 8 -3.76 19.49 -16.27
C ALA A 8 -3.08 19.38 -14.90
N LYS A 9 -3.86 19.40 -13.80
CA LYS A 9 -3.35 19.18 -12.44
C LYS A 9 -2.68 17.81 -12.31
N VAL A 10 -3.33 16.75 -12.78
CA VAL A 10 -2.75 15.38 -12.78
C VAL A 10 -1.45 15.34 -13.57
N GLN A 11 -1.42 15.93 -14.77
CA GLN A 11 -0.22 15.98 -15.61
C GLN A 11 0.94 16.68 -14.86
N GLN A 12 0.69 17.88 -14.32
CA GLN A 12 1.70 18.67 -13.64
C GLN A 12 2.24 17.97 -12.37
N SER A 13 1.37 17.33 -11.59
CA SER A 13 1.78 16.61 -10.38
C SER A 13 2.73 15.47 -10.69
N LEU A 14 2.40 14.59 -11.65
CA LEU A 14 3.27 13.47 -12.02
C LEU A 14 4.52 13.94 -12.77
N ASP A 15 4.45 14.98 -13.59
CA ASP A 15 5.63 15.61 -14.21
C ASP A 15 6.62 16.13 -13.16
N PHE A 16 6.11 16.77 -12.11
CA PHE A 16 6.93 17.26 -11.00
C PHE A 16 7.58 16.11 -10.25
N LEU A 17 6.82 15.07 -9.89
CA LEU A 17 7.36 13.89 -9.21
C LEU A 17 8.40 13.15 -10.08
N ALA A 18 8.21 13.11 -11.39
CA ALA A 18 9.17 12.51 -12.33
C ALA A 18 10.49 13.29 -12.43
N SER A 19 10.57 14.50 -11.89
CA SER A 19 11.81 15.28 -11.83
C SER A 19 12.75 14.88 -10.69
N PHE A 20 12.30 14.01 -9.78
CA PHE A 20 13.09 13.59 -8.63
C PHE A 20 14.33 12.79 -9.08
N PRO A 21 15.53 13.09 -8.54
CA PRO A 21 16.76 12.47 -9.00
C PRO A 21 16.82 11.00 -8.57
N VAL A 22 16.96 10.12 -9.56
CA VAL A 22 17.11 8.67 -9.34
C VAL A 22 18.59 8.29 -9.26
N ASN A 23 18.96 7.57 -8.20
CA ASN A 23 20.26 6.93 -8.11
C ASN A 23 20.31 5.71 -9.06
N ARG A 24 21.14 5.77 -10.09
CA ARG A 24 21.22 4.74 -11.15
C ARG A 24 21.84 3.41 -10.73
N GLU A 25 22.48 3.37 -9.56
CA GLU A 25 23.12 2.14 -9.04
C GLU A 25 22.17 1.29 -8.23
N ASN A 26 21.18 1.91 -7.57
CA ASN A 26 20.25 1.19 -6.69
C ASN A 26 18.77 1.49 -6.95
N GLY A 27 18.45 2.41 -7.86
CA GLY A 27 17.09 2.78 -8.24
C GLY A 27 16.33 3.54 -7.16
N MET A 28 17.00 3.98 -6.09
CA MET A 28 16.41 4.78 -5.02
C MET A 28 16.30 6.25 -5.43
N PHE A 29 15.32 6.94 -4.87
CA PHE A 29 15.11 8.37 -5.08
C PHE A 29 14.55 8.99 -3.80
N PRO A 30 14.74 10.31 -3.60
CA PRO A 30 14.16 10.99 -2.46
C PRO A 30 12.62 10.97 -2.54
N VAL A 31 11.96 11.01 -1.40
CA VAL A 31 10.48 11.06 -1.30
C VAL A 31 9.98 12.27 -0.52
N GLY A 32 10.90 13.05 0.06
CA GLY A 32 10.63 14.34 0.69
C GLY A 32 11.06 15.51 -0.17
N PHE A 33 10.29 16.60 -0.10
CA PHE A 33 10.64 17.89 -0.70
C PHE A 33 10.22 19.03 0.25
N ASN A 34 11.14 19.92 0.59
CA ASN A 34 10.89 21.03 1.52
C ASN A 34 10.70 22.39 0.82
N GLY A 35 10.51 22.38 -0.51
CA GLY A 35 10.43 23.60 -1.33
C GLY A 35 11.78 24.04 -1.93
N LYS A 36 12.90 23.47 -1.48
CA LYS A 36 14.25 23.78 -1.99
C LYS A 36 15.05 22.53 -2.34
N GLU A 37 15.00 21.53 -1.48
CA GLU A 37 15.85 20.34 -1.56
C GLU A 37 15.01 19.06 -1.50
N PHE A 38 15.50 18.04 -2.19
CA PHE A 38 14.98 16.68 -2.12
C PHE A 38 15.72 15.90 -1.04
N TYR A 39 14.99 15.11 -0.24
CA TYR A 39 15.58 14.36 0.87
C TYR A 39 14.82 13.06 1.15
N GLY A 40 15.39 12.24 2.04
CA GLY A 40 14.82 10.97 2.44
C GLY A 40 14.89 9.92 1.34
N GLY A 41 13.96 8.97 1.38
CA GLY A 41 13.91 7.82 0.49
C GLY A 41 14.10 6.53 1.29
N ASP A 42 13.07 5.72 1.31
CA ASP A 42 13.06 4.38 1.90
C ASP A 42 12.40 3.40 0.92
N HIS A 43 12.55 2.10 1.19
CA HIS A 43 12.08 1.07 0.26
C HIS A 43 10.57 1.02 0.10
N VAL A 44 9.82 1.29 1.18
CA VAL A 44 8.35 1.33 1.16
C VAL A 44 7.88 2.47 0.27
N SER A 45 8.34 3.69 0.55
CA SER A 45 7.93 4.88 -0.17
C SER A 45 8.35 4.84 -1.65
N CYS A 46 9.59 4.41 -1.94
CA CYS A 46 10.05 4.28 -3.31
C CYS A 46 9.26 3.22 -4.08
N GLY A 47 9.04 2.03 -3.50
CA GLY A 47 8.32 0.95 -4.17
C GLY A 47 6.87 1.33 -4.46
N GLN A 48 6.16 1.93 -3.50
CA GLN A 48 4.81 2.42 -3.71
C GLN A 48 4.74 3.56 -4.74
N ALA A 49 5.70 4.49 -4.75
CA ALA A 49 5.77 5.52 -5.77
C ALA A 49 5.94 4.92 -7.17
N LEU A 50 6.84 3.95 -7.34
CA LEU A 50 7.01 3.25 -8.61
C LEU A 50 5.74 2.51 -9.05
N TYR A 51 5.03 1.87 -8.12
CA TYR A 51 3.76 1.21 -8.41
C TYR A 51 2.73 2.20 -8.96
N ASN A 52 2.59 3.37 -8.32
CA ASN A 52 1.71 4.43 -8.78
C ASN A 52 2.10 4.98 -10.16
N PHE A 53 3.40 5.20 -10.42
CA PHE A 53 3.88 5.58 -11.75
C PHE A 53 3.55 4.52 -12.81
N ALA A 54 3.79 3.25 -12.52
CA ALA A 54 3.51 2.15 -13.45
C ALA A 54 2.01 2.07 -13.79
N LYS A 55 1.13 2.17 -12.79
CA LYS A 55 -0.33 2.20 -12.99
C LYS A 55 -0.80 3.47 -13.72
N ALA A 56 -0.22 4.62 -13.42
CA ALA A 56 -0.54 5.87 -14.12
C ALA A 56 -0.19 5.79 -15.60
N ILE A 57 0.99 5.27 -15.94
CA ILE A 57 1.42 5.05 -17.34
C ILE A 57 0.50 4.04 -18.02
N GLU A 58 0.20 2.90 -17.40
CA GLU A 58 -0.73 1.90 -17.95
C GLU A 58 -2.11 2.52 -18.25
N THR A 59 -2.61 3.37 -17.36
CA THR A 59 -3.90 4.05 -17.51
C THR A 59 -3.86 5.11 -18.61
N ALA A 60 -2.80 5.92 -18.65
CA ALA A 60 -2.58 6.93 -19.69
C ALA A 60 -2.42 6.30 -21.08
N GLN A 61 -1.77 5.14 -21.20
CA GLN A 61 -1.67 4.41 -22.45
C GLN A 61 -3.02 3.92 -22.96
N LYS A 62 -3.96 3.58 -22.07
CA LYS A 62 -5.32 3.15 -22.43
C LYS A 62 -6.20 4.31 -22.85
N ASN A 63 -6.17 5.42 -22.12
CA ASN A 63 -7.09 6.55 -22.34
C ASN A 63 -6.51 7.66 -23.25
N LYS A 64 -5.19 7.66 -23.50
CA LYS A 64 -4.46 8.65 -24.32
C LYS A 64 -4.64 10.11 -23.88
N ARG A 65 -4.90 10.35 -22.59
CA ARG A 65 -5.19 11.70 -22.04
C ARG A 65 -3.95 12.45 -21.57
N TYR A 66 -2.82 11.79 -21.40
CA TYR A 66 -1.63 12.33 -20.76
C TYR A 66 -0.38 12.08 -21.60
N ASN A 67 0.59 12.99 -21.52
CA ASN A 67 1.93 12.77 -22.06
C ASN A 67 2.76 12.03 -20.99
N THR A 68 3.16 10.80 -21.28
CA THR A 68 3.86 9.92 -20.34
C THR A 68 5.38 9.94 -20.47
N GLU A 69 5.96 10.70 -21.39
CA GLU A 69 7.40 10.64 -21.71
C GLU A 69 8.30 10.79 -20.46
N LYS A 70 8.03 11.79 -19.62
CA LYS A 70 8.77 12.02 -18.37
C LYS A 70 8.54 10.89 -17.35
N TRP A 71 7.31 10.40 -17.27
CA TRP A 71 6.92 9.36 -16.30
C TRP A 71 7.60 8.03 -16.64
N GLU A 72 7.61 7.68 -17.93
CA GLU A 72 8.28 6.49 -18.46
C GLU A 72 9.80 6.59 -18.28
N ALA A 73 10.40 7.76 -18.51
CA ALA A 73 11.82 7.98 -18.28
C ALA A 73 12.20 7.82 -16.79
N PHE A 74 11.41 8.39 -15.88
CA PHE A 74 11.59 8.24 -14.44
C PHE A 74 11.46 6.77 -14.01
N LEU A 75 10.36 6.11 -14.39
CA LEU A 75 10.11 4.71 -14.04
C LEU A 75 11.20 3.79 -14.59
N THR A 76 11.64 4.01 -15.84
CA THR A 76 12.73 3.24 -16.46
C THR A 76 14.02 3.41 -15.68
N SER A 77 14.43 4.64 -15.36
CA SER A 77 15.67 4.89 -14.62
C SER A 77 15.66 4.23 -13.23
N ALA A 78 14.51 4.25 -12.54
CA ALA A 78 14.38 3.64 -11.23
C ALA A 78 14.37 2.11 -11.32
N CYS A 79 13.59 1.54 -12.25
CA CYS A 79 13.56 0.10 -12.50
C CYS A 79 14.94 -0.45 -12.90
N ASP A 80 15.67 0.22 -13.79
CA ASP A 80 17.03 -0.18 -14.19
C ASP A 80 17.97 -0.27 -12.99
N GLY A 81 17.94 0.73 -12.10
CA GLY A 81 18.74 0.72 -10.87
C GLY A 81 18.31 -0.38 -9.89
N GLN A 82 17.00 -0.59 -9.72
CA GLN A 82 16.48 -1.66 -8.86
C GLN A 82 16.87 -3.04 -9.41
N VAL A 83 16.81 -3.25 -10.72
CA VAL A 83 17.18 -4.53 -11.36
C VAL A 83 18.65 -4.85 -11.13
N LYS A 84 19.56 -3.87 -11.31
CA LYS A 84 20.99 -4.06 -10.99
C LYS A 84 21.19 -4.53 -9.54
N ARG A 85 20.49 -3.88 -8.61
CA ARG A 85 20.56 -4.17 -7.17
C ARG A 85 19.99 -5.54 -6.84
N ILE A 86 18.77 -5.83 -7.28
CA ILE A 86 18.02 -7.05 -6.97
C ILE A 86 18.67 -8.26 -7.62
N LEU A 87 19.11 -8.17 -8.87
CA LEU A 87 19.72 -9.30 -9.58
C LEU A 87 21.16 -9.61 -9.13
N ASN A 88 21.79 -8.72 -8.36
CA ASN A 88 23.06 -9.03 -7.70
C ASN A 88 22.89 -10.29 -6.82
N PRO A 89 23.75 -11.31 -6.95
CA PRO A 89 23.70 -12.51 -6.09
C PRO A 89 23.82 -12.21 -4.60
N ALA A 90 24.46 -11.10 -4.23
CA ALA A 90 24.62 -10.66 -2.84
C ALA A 90 23.40 -9.90 -2.29
N TRP A 91 22.34 -9.70 -3.09
CA TRP A 91 21.12 -9.07 -2.61
C TRP A 91 20.37 -10.01 -1.67
N ASP A 92 20.26 -9.57 -0.41
CA ASP A 92 19.51 -10.22 0.66
C ASP A 92 18.68 -9.15 1.39
N PRO A 93 17.36 -9.06 1.12
CA PRO A 93 16.54 -7.99 1.69
C PRO A 93 16.33 -8.22 3.19
N HIS A 94 16.54 -7.17 3.99
CA HIS A 94 16.45 -7.26 5.45
C HIS A 94 15.03 -7.53 5.94
N SER A 95 14.05 -6.86 5.34
CA SER A 95 12.62 -6.93 5.69
C SER A 95 11.78 -7.06 4.42
N THR A 96 10.47 -7.23 4.57
CA THR A 96 9.53 -7.28 3.43
C THR A 96 9.31 -5.91 2.79
N ALA A 97 9.89 -4.82 3.32
CA ALA A 97 9.82 -3.48 2.73
C ALA A 97 10.21 -3.44 1.24
N GLU A 98 11.20 -4.24 0.85
CA GLU A 98 11.64 -4.30 -0.55
C GLU A 98 10.68 -5.10 -1.45
N GLY A 99 9.67 -5.75 -0.88
CA GLY A 99 8.55 -6.38 -1.61
C GLY A 99 7.76 -5.40 -2.44
N PHE A 100 7.71 -4.12 -2.05
CA PHE A 100 7.03 -3.08 -2.81
C PHE A 100 7.63 -2.82 -4.20
N TYR A 101 8.81 -3.36 -4.53
CA TYR A 101 9.34 -3.32 -5.89
C TYR A 101 8.80 -4.41 -6.82
N MET A 102 8.20 -5.47 -6.27
CA MET A 102 7.73 -6.62 -7.05
C MET A 102 6.66 -6.21 -8.06
N ALA A 103 5.60 -5.56 -7.59
CA ALA A 103 4.48 -5.10 -8.42
C ALA A 103 4.90 -4.11 -9.52
N PRO A 104 5.61 -2.99 -9.24
CA PRO A 104 6.02 -2.07 -10.30
C PRO A 104 6.95 -2.71 -11.33
N LEU A 105 7.87 -3.59 -10.92
CA LEU A 105 8.75 -4.30 -11.86
C LEU A 105 7.95 -5.26 -12.76
N ALA A 106 6.95 -5.96 -12.22
CA ALA A 106 6.06 -6.82 -13.00
C ALA A 106 5.30 -6.00 -14.06
N ILE A 107 4.72 -4.86 -13.67
CA ILE A 107 3.99 -3.97 -14.59
C ILE A 107 4.95 -3.38 -15.64
N ALA A 108 6.08 -2.83 -15.21
CA ALA A 108 7.07 -2.21 -16.09
C ALA A 108 7.66 -3.21 -17.10
N SER A 109 7.81 -4.48 -16.72
CA SER A 109 8.28 -5.53 -17.63
C SER A 109 7.36 -5.68 -18.85
N VAL A 110 6.04 -5.56 -18.64
CA VAL A 110 5.03 -5.63 -19.70
C VAL A 110 4.97 -4.32 -20.47
N LEU A 111 4.96 -3.18 -19.78
CA LEU A 111 4.92 -1.85 -20.41
C LEU A 111 6.09 -1.61 -21.38
N PHE A 112 7.28 -2.06 -21.01
CA PHE A 112 8.52 -1.77 -21.76
C PHE A 112 9.13 -3.00 -22.46
N GLY A 113 8.51 -4.18 -22.34
CA GLY A 113 9.01 -5.42 -22.93
C GLY A 113 10.37 -5.88 -22.38
N LYS A 114 10.68 -5.56 -21.11
CA LYS A 114 11.98 -5.81 -20.47
C LYS A 114 11.94 -7.09 -19.64
N LYS A 115 12.63 -8.14 -20.11
CA LYS A 115 12.66 -9.46 -19.44
C LYS A 115 13.36 -9.42 -18.09
N GLU A 116 14.39 -8.58 -17.97
CA GLU A 116 15.18 -8.40 -16.75
C GLU A 116 14.32 -7.85 -15.61
N TYR A 117 13.30 -7.05 -15.93
CA TYR A 117 12.37 -6.49 -14.93
C TYR A 117 11.48 -7.59 -14.36
N ARG A 118 10.99 -8.47 -15.24
CA ARG A 118 10.25 -9.67 -14.83
C ARG A 118 11.13 -10.57 -13.96
N GLN A 119 12.36 -10.85 -14.38
CA GLN A 119 13.29 -11.67 -13.60
C GLN A 119 13.55 -11.10 -12.20
N ALA A 120 13.73 -9.80 -12.08
CA ALA A 120 13.91 -9.15 -10.78
C ALA A 120 12.64 -9.26 -9.91
N SER A 121 11.46 -9.02 -10.49
CA SER A 121 10.17 -9.20 -9.79
C SER A 121 9.97 -10.64 -9.31
N GLU A 122 10.25 -11.63 -10.16
CA GLU A 122 10.16 -13.06 -9.82
C GLU A 122 11.20 -13.47 -8.77
N LYS A 123 12.41 -12.89 -8.79
CA LYS A 123 13.42 -13.12 -7.74
C LYS A 123 12.94 -12.60 -6.39
N ILE A 124 12.38 -11.39 -6.35
CA ILE A 124 11.77 -10.85 -5.12
C ILE A 124 10.67 -11.79 -4.62
N ALA A 125 9.80 -12.24 -5.53
CA ALA A 125 8.69 -13.13 -5.19
C ALA A 125 9.17 -14.46 -4.61
N ALA A 126 10.17 -15.08 -5.24
CA ALA A 126 10.73 -16.35 -4.76
C ALA A 126 11.33 -16.23 -3.36
N ILE A 127 12.07 -15.15 -3.06
CA ILE A 127 12.65 -14.92 -1.73
C ILE A 127 11.55 -14.80 -0.67
N TYR A 128 10.51 -14.00 -0.92
CA TYR A 128 9.44 -13.81 0.06
C TYR A 128 8.49 -15.00 0.16
N ALA A 129 8.33 -15.77 -0.92
CA ALA A 129 7.62 -17.04 -0.86
C ALA A 129 8.36 -18.03 0.06
N ASP A 130 9.67 -18.22 -0.16
CA ASP A 130 10.51 -19.10 0.65
C ASP A 130 10.54 -18.66 2.12
N ARG A 131 10.70 -17.37 2.38
CA ARG A 131 10.80 -16.81 3.73
C ARG A 131 9.50 -16.88 4.54
N HIS A 132 8.34 -16.70 3.90
CA HIS A 132 7.11 -16.39 4.61
C HIS A 132 6.00 -17.43 4.48
N LEU A 133 5.95 -18.25 3.42
CA LEU A 133 4.82 -19.19 3.22
C LEU A 133 4.78 -20.32 4.25
N ALA A 134 5.94 -20.68 4.80
CA ALA A 134 6.03 -21.64 5.91
C ALA A 134 5.74 -21.00 7.27
N MET A 135 5.57 -19.66 7.33
CA MET A 135 5.44 -18.87 8.55
C MET A 135 6.63 -18.97 9.53
N ASP A 136 7.80 -19.38 9.04
CA ASP A 136 9.07 -19.38 9.79
C ASP A 136 9.68 -17.97 9.92
N GLY A 137 9.34 -17.06 9.00
CA GLY A 137 9.62 -15.64 9.09
C GLY A 137 8.34 -14.82 8.91
N CYS A 138 8.08 -13.87 9.80
CA CYS A 138 6.92 -12.98 9.68
C CYS A 138 7.10 -11.99 8.51
N TYR A 139 5.99 -11.51 7.97
CA TYR A 139 5.98 -10.33 7.11
C TYR A 139 6.16 -9.08 7.98
N TRP A 140 7.12 -8.22 7.65
CA TRP A 140 7.43 -7.04 8.47
C TRP A 140 8.20 -5.96 7.70
N GLY A 141 8.28 -4.77 8.30
CA GLY A 141 8.99 -3.61 7.79
C GLY A 141 8.19 -2.78 6.78
N GLY A 142 6.88 -3.01 6.67
CA GLY A 142 6.01 -2.19 5.83
C GLY A 142 5.56 -0.90 6.52
N THR A 143 5.55 -0.89 7.85
CA THR A 143 5.27 0.29 8.68
C THR A 143 6.54 1.08 8.97
N LEU A 144 6.49 2.41 8.88
CA LEU A 144 7.63 3.29 9.18
C LEU A 144 7.80 3.60 10.68
N ASP A 145 6.80 3.26 11.48
CA ASP A 145 6.64 3.59 12.89
C ASP A 145 6.68 2.35 13.81
N ALA A 146 6.95 1.16 13.26
CA ALA A 146 7.18 -0.07 14.00
C ALA A 146 8.27 -0.95 13.36
N THR A 147 8.87 -1.80 14.17
CA THR A 147 9.89 -2.80 13.82
C THR A 147 9.45 -4.16 14.36
N CYS A 148 8.29 -4.63 13.89
CA CYS A 148 7.72 -5.95 14.19
C CYS A 148 6.89 -6.44 13.00
N GLU A 149 6.30 -7.63 13.11
CA GLU A 149 5.30 -8.12 12.17
C GLU A 149 4.18 -7.09 11.93
N ASP A 150 3.84 -6.87 10.67
CA ASP A 150 2.88 -5.83 10.30
C ASP A 150 2.10 -6.17 9.02
N LYS A 151 0.93 -5.56 8.87
CA LYS A 151 0.05 -5.81 7.72
C LYS A 151 0.60 -5.21 6.43
N GLU A 152 1.35 -4.11 6.49
CA GLU A 152 1.93 -3.42 5.34
C GLU A 152 3.02 -4.25 4.67
N GLY A 153 3.81 -5.00 5.43
CA GLY A 153 4.79 -5.95 4.95
C GLY A 153 4.10 -7.12 4.25
N ALA A 154 3.01 -7.63 4.84
CA ALA A 154 2.19 -8.63 4.18
C ALA A 154 1.55 -8.07 2.89
N TRP A 155 1.14 -6.81 2.90
CA TRP A 155 0.59 -6.11 1.75
C TRP A 155 1.61 -5.97 0.61
N ALA A 156 2.88 -5.67 0.93
CA ALA A 156 3.94 -5.62 -0.08
C ALA A 156 4.04 -6.94 -0.87
N ALA A 157 3.97 -8.07 -0.16
CA ALA A 157 3.96 -9.39 -0.78
C ALA A 157 2.64 -9.67 -1.52
N PHE A 158 1.49 -9.39 -0.90
CA PHE A 158 0.17 -9.61 -1.52
C PHE A 158 0.03 -8.83 -2.83
N GLN A 159 0.33 -7.53 -2.84
CA GLN A 159 0.30 -6.69 -4.03
C GLN A 159 1.21 -7.24 -5.13
N GLY A 160 2.44 -7.62 -4.76
CA GLY A 160 3.42 -8.17 -5.69
C GLY A 160 2.98 -9.49 -6.32
N PHE A 161 2.59 -10.47 -5.50
CA PHE A 161 2.14 -11.78 -5.97
C PHE A 161 0.88 -11.67 -6.83
N LEU A 162 -0.07 -10.81 -6.44
CA LEU A 162 -1.29 -10.61 -7.21
C LEU A 162 -0.99 -9.98 -8.58
N GLU A 163 -0.10 -8.99 -8.66
CA GLU A 163 0.32 -8.44 -9.97
C GLU A 163 1.04 -9.50 -10.81
N LEU A 164 1.93 -10.32 -10.23
CA LEU A 164 2.58 -11.41 -10.97
C LEU A 164 1.56 -12.39 -11.56
N TYR A 165 0.56 -12.79 -10.78
CA TYR A 165 -0.56 -13.61 -11.28
C TYR A 165 -1.34 -12.89 -12.39
N GLU A 166 -1.66 -11.61 -12.22
CA GLU A 166 -2.41 -10.84 -13.21
C GLU A 166 -1.67 -10.68 -14.55
N ARG A 167 -0.34 -10.52 -14.52
CA ARG A 167 0.49 -10.35 -15.72
C ARG A 167 0.86 -11.67 -16.39
N PHE A 168 1.15 -12.72 -15.61
CA PHE A 168 1.79 -13.94 -16.14
C PHE A 168 0.95 -15.19 -16.01
N LYS A 169 -0.14 -15.17 -15.22
CA LYS A 169 -1.13 -16.25 -15.12
C LYS A 169 -0.55 -17.61 -14.70
N GLU A 170 0.46 -17.59 -13.84
CA GLU A 170 0.98 -18.79 -13.19
C GLU A 170 0.31 -18.99 -11.82
N ASP A 171 -0.31 -20.15 -11.62
CA ASP A 171 -1.18 -20.43 -10.44
C ASP A 171 -0.45 -20.27 -9.10
N LYS A 172 0.85 -20.60 -9.06
CA LYS A 172 1.68 -20.42 -7.85
C LYS A 172 1.59 -19.00 -7.28
N TYR A 173 1.49 -17.98 -8.14
CA TYR A 173 1.41 -16.59 -7.70
C TYR A 173 0.04 -16.27 -7.07
N LEU A 174 -1.03 -16.92 -7.54
CA LEU A 174 -2.34 -16.78 -6.91
C LEU A 174 -2.35 -17.43 -5.51
N ASP A 175 -1.73 -18.60 -5.37
CA ASP A 175 -1.60 -19.28 -4.07
C ASP A 175 -0.77 -18.43 -3.09
N TRP A 176 0.34 -17.85 -3.55
CA TRP A 176 1.17 -16.97 -2.73
C TRP A 176 0.44 -15.67 -2.37
N ALA A 177 -0.30 -15.08 -3.32
CA ALA A 177 -1.15 -13.93 -3.07
C ALA A 177 -2.23 -14.23 -2.03
N LYS A 178 -2.84 -15.42 -2.09
CA LYS A 178 -3.82 -15.86 -1.09
C LYS A 178 -3.19 -15.94 0.30
N HIS A 179 -2.02 -16.55 0.44
CA HIS A 179 -1.34 -16.62 1.73
C HIS A 179 -1.05 -15.23 2.31
N ALA A 180 -0.44 -14.34 1.52
CA ALA A 180 -0.14 -12.98 1.97
C ALA A 180 -1.41 -12.17 2.29
N MET A 181 -2.48 -12.34 1.50
CA MET A 181 -3.80 -11.77 1.79
C MET A 181 -4.35 -12.28 3.12
N ASP A 182 -4.29 -13.58 3.40
CA ASP A 182 -4.77 -14.16 4.66
C ASP A 182 -4.04 -13.55 5.86
N VAL A 183 -2.73 -13.25 5.73
CA VAL A 183 -1.97 -12.50 6.74
C VAL A 183 -2.43 -11.04 6.84
N CYS A 184 -2.65 -10.32 5.74
CA CYS A 184 -3.25 -8.97 5.82
C CYS A 184 -4.60 -9.00 6.55
N LEU A 185 -5.43 -10.00 6.26
CA LEU A 185 -6.77 -10.14 6.84
C LEU A 185 -6.73 -10.54 8.32
N SER A 186 -5.63 -11.14 8.83
CA SER A 186 -5.50 -11.41 10.28
C SER A 186 -5.43 -10.13 11.13
N TYR A 187 -5.14 -8.98 10.51
CA TYR A 187 -5.18 -7.68 11.17
C TYR A 187 -6.53 -6.97 11.06
N VAL A 188 -7.47 -7.50 10.28
CA VAL A 188 -8.79 -6.89 10.09
C VAL A 188 -9.71 -7.28 11.24
N VAL A 189 -10.33 -6.28 11.86
CA VAL A 189 -11.28 -6.47 12.95
C VAL A 189 -12.60 -6.94 12.35
N VAL A 190 -13.08 -8.12 12.77
CA VAL A 190 -14.33 -8.73 12.26
C VAL A 190 -15.52 -8.59 13.22
N TRP A 191 -15.41 -7.73 14.23
CA TRP A 191 -16.46 -7.39 15.19
C TRP A 191 -16.39 -5.92 15.61
N ASP A 192 -17.47 -5.42 16.22
CA ASP A 192 -17.47 -4.09 16.82
C ASP A 192 -16.88 -4.15 18.23
N ILE A 193 -15.73 -3.49 18.43
CA ILE A 193 -15.02 -3.43 19.70
C ILE A 193 -15.84 -2.54 20.65
N PRO A 194 -16.20 -3.02 21.85
CA PRO A 194 -16.87 -2.19 22.84
C PRO A 194 -16.00 -0.99 23.22
N LEU A 195 -16.48 0.22 22.95
CA LEU A 195 -15.81 1.46 23.31
C LEU A 195 -16.32 1.99 24.66
N PRO A 196 -15.46 2.65 25.46
CA PRO A 196 -15.92 3.39 26.64
C PRO A 196 -16.84 4.55 26.24
N ALA A 197 -17.58 5.08 27.21
CA ALA A 197 -18.42 6.27 27.00
C ALA A 197 -17.59 7.43 26.41
N GLY A 198 -18.11 8.05 25.35
CA GLY A 198 -17.45 9.11 24.61
C GLY A 198 -17.99 9.23 23.19
N ARG A 199 -17.49 10.22 22.44
CA ARG A 199 -18.04 10.59 21.12
C ARG A 199 -18.17 9.42 20.15
N LEU A 200 -17.17 8.54 20.06
CA LEU A 200 -17.26 7.38 19.15
C LEU A 200 -18.40 6.41 19.54
N ALA A 201 -18.60 6.18 20.84
CA ALA A 201 -19.70 5.35 21.33
C ALA A 201 -21.07 6.03 21.13
N ASP A 202 -21.17 7.33 21.41
CA ASP A 202 -22.39 8.14 21.26
C ASP A 202 -22.88 8.19 19.80
N PHE A 203 -21.94 8.11 18.84
CA PHE A 203 -22.22 8.08 17.41
C PHE A 203 -22.17 6.68 16.80
N HIS A 204 -22.24 5.62 17.63
CA HIS A 204 -22.34 4.22 17.21
C HIS A 204 -21.23 3.75 16.24
N PHE A 205 -20.00 4.20 16.45
CA PHE A 205 -18.85 3.81 15.65
C PHE A 205 -18.74 2.28 15.48
N LYS A 206 -18.48 1.84 14.25
CA LYS A 206 -18.27 0.44 13.89
C LYS A 206 -16.80 0.19 13.60
N SER A 207 -16.12 -0.59 14.43
CA SER A 207 -14.73 -1.00 14.18
C SER A 207 -14.62 -2.18 13.22
N THR A 208 -15.72 -2.90 12.96
CA THR A 208 -15.70 -4.00 11.99
C THR A 208 -15.21 -3.50 10.63
N GLY A 209 -14.23 -4.17 10.01
CA GLY A 209 -13.63 -3.79 8.73
C GLY A 209 -12.41 -2.88 8.82
N TRP A 210 -12.14 -2.29 9.98
CA TRP A 210 -10.89 -1.57 10.24
C TRP A 210 -9.74 -2.54 10.44
N SER A 211 -8.50 -2.09 10.26
CA SER A 211 -7.29 -2.89 10.47
C SER A 211 -6.45 -2.39 11.62
N VAL A 212 -5.84 -3.30 12.38
CA VAL A 212 -4.77 -2.95 13.33
C VAL A 212 -3.48 -2.69 12.57
N VAL A 213 -2.69 -1.69 12.98
CA VAL A 213 -1.36 -1.43 12.37
C VAL A 213 -0.39 -2.58 12.56
N SER A 214 0.00 -2.83 13.80
CA SER A 214 0.93 -3.91 14.14
C SER A 214 0.85 -4.23 15.62
N PRO A 215 1.48 -5.34 16.08
CA PRO A 215 1.54 -5.65 17.49
C PRO A 215 2.33 -4.63 18.32
N GLN A 216 3.31 -3.96 17.70
CA GLN A 216 4.11 -2.93 18.36
C GLN A 216 3.48 -1.54 18.29
N ASN A 217 2.64 -1.21 17.31
CA ASN A 217 1.91 0.06 17.26
C ASN A 217 0.40 -0.18 17.28
N GLN A 218 -0.15 -0.45 18.47
CA GLN A 218 -1.52 -0.93 18.64
C GLN A 218 -2.56 0.20 18.53
N HIS A 219 -3.11 0.37 17.33
CA HIS A 219 -4.31 1.15 17.05
C HIS A 219 -4.97 0.63 15.75
N ILE A 220 -6.26 0.94 15.55
CA ILE A 220 -6.91 0.69 14.26
C ILE A 220 -6.78 1.91 13.34
N ASP A 221 -6.59 1.64 12.06
CA ASP A 221 -6.35 2.62 11.00
C ASP A 221 -7.21 2.33 9.76
N VAL A 222 -7.03 3.19 8.75
CA VAL A 222 -7.69 3.06 7.44
C VAL A 222 -6.81 2.51 6.33
N TYR A 223 -5.57 2.10 6.63
CA TYR A 223 -4.66 1.66 5.57
C TYR A 223 -5.23 0.48 4.76
N ALA A 224 -5.96 -0.44 5.41
CA ALA A 224 -6.60 -1.57 4.72
C ALA A 224 -7.64 -1.18 3.65
N VAL A 225 -8.13 0.07 3.65
CA VAL A 225 -8.96 0.58 2.55
C VAL A 225 -8.22 0.50 1.22
N LEU A 226 -6.90 0.72 1.22
CA LEU A 226 -6.06 0.69 0.03
C LEU A 226 -6.16 -0.64 -0.72
N PHE A 227 -6.18 -1.76 0.02
CA PHE A 227 -6.17 -3.11 -0.54
C PHE A 227 -7.53 -3.82 -0.49
N ALA A 228 -8.59 -3.16 0.00
CA ALA A 228 -9.94 -3.71 -0.02
C ALA A 228 -10.41 -4.12 -1.45
N PRO A 229 -10.14 -3.35 -2.52
CA PRO A 229 -10.47 -3.78 -3.89
C PRO A 229 -9.73 -5.06 -4.29
N GLU A 230 -8.48 -5.22 -3.87
CA GLU A 230 -7.66 -6.41 -4.12
C GLU A 230 -8.20 -7.64 -3.39
N VAL A 231 -8.70 -7.49 -2.16
CA VAL A 231 -9.45 -8.56 -1.46
C VAL A 231 -10.70 -8.94 -2.23
N TYR A 232 -11.43 -7.97 -2.80
CA TYR A 232 -12.58 -8.26 -3.66
C TYR A 232 -12.18 -9.03 -4.93
N LYS A 233 -11.06 -8.65 -5.57
CA LYS A 233 -10.51 -9.39 -6.72
C LYS A 233 -10.16 -10.83 -6.35
N MET A 234 -9.54 -11.04 -5.20
CA MET A 234 -9.26 -12.39 -4.69
C MET A 234 -10.54 -13.18 -4.48
N GLY A 235 -11.60 -12.56 -3.95
CA GLY A 235 -12.92 -13.19 -3.88
C GLY A 235 -13.47 -13.63 -5.25
N LYS A 236 -13.19 -12.91 -6.33
CA LYS A 236 -13.52 -13.37 -7.70
C LYS A 236 -12.63 -14.52 -8.15
N TYR A 237 -11.32 -14.44 -7.94
CA TYR A 237 -10.37 -15.47 -8.40
C TYR A 237 -10.49 -16.79 -7.64
N LEU A 238 -10.81 -16.74 -6.36
CA LEU A 238 -10.97 -17.91 -5.49
C LEU A 238 -12.41 -18.40 -5.36
N ASP A 239 -13.35 -17.73 -6.04
CA ASP A 239 -14.79 -17.95 -5.90
C ASP A 239 -15.29 -17.93 -4.43
N ASP A 240 -14.83 -16.93 -3.66
CA ASP A 240 -15.16 -16.77 -2.24
C ASP A 240 -15.96 -15.48 -2.01
N ASP A 241 -17.28 -15.64 -1.82
CA ASP A 241 -18.19 -14.54 -1.56
C ASP A 241 -17.94 -13.84 -0.21
N ARG A 242 -17.32 -14.52 0.75
CA ARG A 242 -17.00 -13.93 2.06
C ARG A 242 -15.95 -12.83 1.90
N LEU A 243 -14.96 -13.03 1.03
CA LEU A 243 -13.95 -12.03 0.70
C LEU A 243 -14.59 -10.81 0.02
N LYS A 244 -15.51 -11.05 -0.93
CA LYS A 244 -16.26 -9.98 -1.60
C LYS A 244 -17.07 -9.15 -0.61
N GLN A 245 -17.71 -9.80 0.37
CA GLN A 245 -18.48 -9.12 1.41
C GLN A 245 -17.57 -8.35 2.38
N LEU A 246 -16.48 -8.96 2.84
CA LEU A 246 -15.52 -8.32 3.74
C LEU A 246 -14.90 -7.07 3.12
N ALA A 247 -14.47 -7.13 1.86
CA ALA A 247 -13.92 -5.99 1.13
C ALA A 247 -14.85 -4.77 1.12
N ARG A 248 -16.16 -4.99 0.97
CA ARG A 248 -17.18 -3.93 1.04
C ARG A 248 -17.28 -3.33 2.44
N VAL A 249 -17.25 -4.18 3.47
CA VAL A 249 -17.28 -3.74 4.87
C VAL A 249 -16.04 -2.93 5.21
N MET A 250 -14.84 -3.36 4.80
CA MET A 250 -13.59 -2.62 4.99
C MET A 250 -13.68 -1.20 4.42
N TYR A 251 -14.15 -1.06 3.18
CA TYR A 251 -14.29 0.26 2.55
C TYR A 251 -15.35 1.14 3.26
N ARG A 252 -16.56 0.61 3.45
CA ARG A 252 -17.70 1.39 3.97
C ARG A 252 -17.54 1.77 5.43
N SER A 253 -17.01 0.87 6.23
CA SER A 253 -16.83 1.09 7.67
C SER A 253 -15.75 2.14 7.92
N CYS A 254 -14.61 2.06 7.23
CA CYS A 254 -13.54 3.02 7.43
C CYS A 254 -13.92 4.46 7.04
N PHE A 255 -14.90 4.63 6.14
CA PHE A 255 -15.39 5.94 5.70
C PHE A 255 -16.27 6.68 6.73
N GLN A 256 -16.71 6.00 7.81
CA GLN A 256 -17.64 6.58 8.80
C GLN A 256 -17.14 7.86 9.48
N LEU A 257 -15.82 8.07 9.55
CA LEU A 257 -15.21 9.22 10.21
C LEU A 257 -14.78 10.32 9.26
N THR A 258 -15.10 10.19 7.97
CA THR A 258 -14.86 11.22 6.97
C THR A 258 -15.86 12.35 7.13
N ASP A 259 -15.36 13.57 7.33
CA ASP A 259 -16.19 14.77 7.42
C ASP A 259 -16.74 15.21 6.05
N MET A 260 -17.61 16.22 6.06
CA MET A 260 -18.22 16.76 4.83
C MET A 260 -17.21 17.37 3.83
N TYR A 261 -15.97 17.62 4.27
CA TYR A 261 -14.89 18.15 3.44
C TYR A 261 -13.91 17.06 3.00
N GLY A 262 -14.15 15.79 3.35
CA GLY A 262 -13.31 14.66 2.96
C GLY A 262 -12.11 14.41 3.87
N SER A 263 -12.10 14.98 5.08
CA SER A 263 -11.02 14.84 6.06
C SER A 263 -11.38 13.82 7.14
N GLN A 264 -10.38 13.10 7.63
CA GLN A 264 -10.54 12.07 8.66
C GLN A 264 -9.25 11.93 9.46
N GLY A 265 -9.38 11.61 10.75
CA GLY A 265 -8.24 11.22 11.59
C GLY A 265 -7.72 9.81 11.25
N GLU A 266 -6.41 9.61 11.42
CA GLU A 266 -5.73 8.37 11.06
C GLU A 266 -5.86 7.29 12.14
N GLN A 267 -5.45 7.62 13.37
CA GLN A 267 -5.32 6.66 14.46
C GLN A 267 -6.53 6.65 15.37
N LEU A 268 -7.17 5.49 15.49
CA LEU A 268 -8.20 5.23 16.49
C LEU A 268 -7.68 4.21 17.49
N GLN A 269 -7.60 4.59 18.76
CA GLN A 269 -7.08 3.71 19.80
C GLN A 269 -8.24 3.07 20.55
N GLN A 270 -8.46 1.81 20.20
CA GLN A 270 -9.42 0.90 20.79
C GLN A 270 -8.90 0.24 22.08
N THR A 271 -7.61 0.40 22.40
CA THR A 271 -6.97 -0.10 23.62
C THR A 271 -6.07 0.95 24.27
N ASN A 272 -5.69 0.71 25.52
CA ASN A 272 -4.63 1.46 26.16
C ASN A 272 -3.29 0.92 25.67
N PHE A 273 -2.53 1.75 24.97
CA PHE A 273 -1.24 1.37 24.40
C PHE A 273 -0.23 2.49 24.53
N ALA A 274 1.04 2.12 24.71
CA ALA A 274 2.16 3.04 24.76
C ALA A 274 3.38 2.44 24.08
N GLN A 275 3.97 3.20 23.16
CA GLN A 275 5.20 2.85 22.45
C GLN A 275 6.40 3.67 22.94
N ARG A 276 6.14 4.93 23.34
CA ARG A 276 7.12 5.93 23.72
C ARG A 276 6.48 6.98 24.65
N GLY A 277 7.31 7.75 25.34
CA GLY A 277 6.86 8.81 26.26
C GLY A 277 6.81 8.35 27.72
N ASP A 278 6.10 9.11 28.56
CA ASP A 278 5.89 8.76 29.97
C ASP A 278 4.90 7.60 30.10
N MET A 279 5.43 6.41 30.40
CA MET A 279 4.67 5.17 30.55
C MET A 279 4.27 4.86 32.00
N SER A 280 4.41 5.82 32.93
CA SER A 280 4.14 5.61 34.35
C SER A 280 2.68 5.24 34.66
N ASN A 281 1.74 5.62 33.79
CA ASN A 281 0.35 5.20 33.88
C ASN A 281 -0.26 4.90 32.51
N VAL A 282 -0.25 3.62 32.12
CA VAL A 282 -0.79 3.14 30.84
C VAL A 282 -2.29 3.39 30.67
N HIS A 283 -3.05 3.56 31.76
CA HIS A 283 -4.49 3.86 31.65
C HIS A 283 -4.76 5.28 31.13
N ASN A 284 -3.79 6.18 31.31
CA ASN A 284 -3.84 7.54 30.80
C ASN A 284 -3.29 7.65 29.37
N LEU A 285 -2.75 6.55 28.81
CA LEU A 285 -2.14 6.56 27.50
C LEU A 285 -3.17 6.17 26.44
N ARG A 286 -3.20 7.02 25.42
CA ARG A 286 -3.99 6.92 24.20
C ARG A 286 -3.02 7.25 23.06
N GLY A 287 -2.08 6.32 22.85
CA GLY A 287 -1.07 6.35 21.79
C GLY A 287 0.07 7.34 21.98
N GLY A 288 0.99 7.33 21.00
CA GLY A 288 2.35 7.85 21.16
C GLY A 288 2.69 9.14 20.41
N TYR A 289 1.79 9.69 19.58
CA TYR A 289 1.94 11.00 18.93
C TYR A 289 0.65 11.50 18.26
N ALA A 290 0.60 12.81 18.00
CA ALA A 290 -0.38 13.45 17.13
C ALA A 290 0.40 14.28 16.10
N GLU A 291 0.23 13.97 14.82
CA GLU A 291 0.89 14.70 13.74
C GLU A 291 0.22 16.07 13.52
N GLY A 292 1.04 17.10 13.33
CA GLY A 292 0.57 18.49 13.12
C GLY A 292 0.40 18.90 11.65
N TRP A 293 0.65 18.00 10.70
CA TRP A 293 0.55 18.28 9.26
C TRP A 293 -0.72 17.69 8.62
N THR A 294 -1.08 18.20 7.45
CA THR A 294 -2.22 17.69 6.68
C THR A 294 -1.87 16.34 6.04
N VAL A 295 -2.57 15.29 6.44
CA VAL A 295 -2.34 13.92 5.98
C VAL A 295 -3.23 13.59 4.79
N PHE A 296 -2.73 13.80 3.57
CA PHE A 296 -3.51 13.59 2.34
C PHE A 296 -3.66 12.12 1.92
N TRP A 297 -2.82 11.22 2.43
CA TRP A 297 -2.84 9.83 2.00
C TRP A 297 -4.17 9.14 2.35
N ILE A 298 -4.82 9.54 3.45
CA ILE A 298 -6.11 9.00 3.89
C ILE A 298 -7.16 9.22 2.80
N THR A 299 -7.37 10.48 2.40
CA THR A 299 -8.30 10.83 1.33
C THR A 299 -7.89 10.16 0.01
N ALA A 300 -6.60 10.12 -0.30
CA ALA A 300 -6.09 9.47 -1.52
C ALA A 300 -6.39 7.96 -1.54
N HIS A 301 -6.28 7.25 -0.42
CA HIS A 301 -6.56 5.82 -0.33
C HIS A 301 -8.05 5.51 -0.54
N PHE A 302 -8.96 6.32 0.03
CA PHE A 302 -10.39 6.19 -0.26
C PHE A 302 -10.72 6.43 -1.73
N LEU A 303 -10.19 7.52 -2.31
CA LEU A 303 -10.41 7.83 -3.72
C LEU A 303 -9.85 6.75 -4.65
N ASN A 304 -8.65 6.25 -4.33
CA ASN A 304 -8.04 5.13 -5.05
C ASN A 304 -8.92 3.88 -4.95
N ALA A 305 -9.28 3.46 -3.73
CA ALA A 305 -10.10 2.27 -3.53
C ALA A 305 -11.46 2.38 -4.23
N ALA A 306 -12.12 3.53 -4.15
CA ALA A 306 -13.36 3.80 -4.87
C ALA A 306 -13.19 3.64 -6.38
N ALA A 307 -12.15 4.25 -6.97
CA ALA A 307 -11.85 4.12 -8.39
C ALA A 307 -11.61 2.65 -8.79
N ARG A 308 -10.88 1.90 -7.96
CA ARG A 308 -10.62 0.48 -8.17
C ARG A 308 -11.88 -0.38 -8.07
N PHE A 309 -12.79 -0.10 -7.14
CA PHE A 309 -14.10 -0.76 -7.11
C PHE A 309 -14.95 -0.46 -8.35
N VAL A 310 -14.91 0.78 -8.84
CA VAL A 310 -15.58 1.17 -10.10
C VAL A 310 -15.00 0.39 -11.30
N GLU A 311 -13.67 0.25 -11.40
CA GLU A 311 -13.03 -0.59 -12.42
C GLU A 311 -13.50 -2.05 -12.36
N LEU A 312 -13.79 -2.56 -11.15
CA LEU A 312 -14.33 -3.89 -10.92
C LEU A 312 -15.83 -4.01 -11.18
N GLN A 313 -16.49 -2.90 -11.51
CA GLN A 313 -17.94 -2.75 -11.67
C GLN A 313 -18.71 -3.09 -10.40
N VAL A 314 -18.17 -2.66 -9.25
CA VAL A 314 -18.72 -2.92 -7.92
C VAL A 314 -19.03 -1.60 -7.26
N ILE A 315 -20.24 -1.49 -6.71
CA ILE A 315 -20.54 -0.45 -5.72
C ILE A 315 -20.14 -1.06 -4.36
N PRO A 316 -19.12 -0.51 -3.70
CA PRO A 316 -18.67 -1.01 -2.42
C PRO A 316 -19.70 -0.80 -1.31
#